data_AF-A0A660UNH1-F1
#
_entry.id   AF-A0A660UNH1-F1
#
_cell.length_a   1.000
_cell.length_b   1.000
_cell.length_c   1.000
_cell.angle_alpha   90.00
_cell.angle_beta   90.00
_cell.angle_gamma   90.00
#
_symmetry.space_group_name_H-M   'P 1'
#
loop_
_entity.id
_entity.type
_entity.pdbx_description
1 polymer ?
#
loop_
_entity_poly.entity_id
_entity_poly.type
_entity_poly.pdbx_seq_one_letter_code
_entity_poly.pdbx_strand_id
1 'polypeptide(L)'
;TITSNYASEKLGFEREAIRLSELKSLPCIDFEKQAQLKDYIDDLVFALYFNVPLSKIGIAKASDIKKACQKNRFYRLVSKGV
;
A
#
# COMPACT_ATOMS: atom_id res chain seq x y z
N THR A 1 -24.48 9.48 14.25
CA THR A 1 -25.64 9.78 13.38
C THR A 1 -25.14 10.54 12.18
N ILE A 2 -25.66 10.32 10.97
CA ILE A 2 -25.23 11.04 9.74
C ILE A 2 -25.27 12.57 9.95
N THR A 3 -26.22 13.05 10.76
CA THR A 3 -26.39 14.45 11.14
C THR A 3 -25.22 15.07 11.92
N SER A 4 -24.49 14.32 12.74
CA SER A 4 -23.34 14.87 13.48
C SER A 4 -22.12 15.10 12.59
N ASN A 5 -21.96 14.28 11.55
CA ASN A 5 -20.84 14.38 10.61
C ASN A 5 -21.05 15.47 9.55
N TYR A 6 -22.31 15.86 9.29
CA TYR A 6 -22.64 16.94 8.36
C TYR A 6 -22.28 18.32 8.93
N ALA A 7 -22.39 18.50 10.25
CA ALA A 7 -22.12 19.77 10.93
C ALA A 7 -20.61 20.09 11.05
N SER A 8 -19.73 19.10 10.95
CA SER A 8 -18.27 19.28 11.10
C SER A 8 -17.53 19.47 9.77
N GLU A 9 -18.22 19.37 8.62
CA GLU A 9 -17.68 19.41 7.24
C GLU A 9 -16.49 18.46 6.95
N LYS A 10 -16.16 17.58 7.90
CA LYS A 10 -14.98 16.73 7.86
C LYS A 10 -15.40 15.27 7.95
N LEU A 11 -14.98 14.50 6.97
CA LEU A 11 -15.07 13.05 6.99
C LEU A 11 -13.79 12.52 7.65
N GLY A 12 -13.94 11.83 8.78
CA GLY A 12 -12.83 11.17 9.45
C GLY A 12 -12.48 9.87 8.73
N PHE A 13 -11.57 9.94 7.75
CA PHE A 13 -10.92 8.74 7.24
C PHE A 13 -9.73 8.40 8.14
N GLU A 14 -9.40 7.11 8.28
CA GLU A 14 -8.35 6.64 9.20
C GLU A 14 -6.96 7.24 8.91
N ARG A 15 -6.73 7.73 7.68
CA ARG A 15 -5.43 8.26 7.23
C ARG A 15 -5.41 9.79 7.05
N GLU A 16 -6.51 10.42 6.63
CA GLU A 16 -6.59 11.87 6.41
C GLU A 16 -7.99 12.42 6.64
N ALA A 17 -8.08 13.68 7.09
CA ALA A 17 -9.35 14.39 7.19
C ALA A 17 -9.68 15.08 5.86
N ILE A 18 -10.68 14.58 5.16
CA ILE A 18 -11.10 15.08 3.84
C ILE A 18 -12.35 15.95 4.00
N ARG A 19 -12.40 17.10 3.31
CA ARG A 19 -13.59 17.96 3.30
C ARG A 19 -14.64 17.42 2.33
N LEU A 20 -15.92 17.61 2.64
CA LEU A 20 -17.03 17.18 1.78
C LEU A 20 -16.96 17.77 0.35
N SER A 21 -16.45 18.99 0.19
CA SER A 21 -16.27 19.63 -1.12
C SER A 21 -15.22 18.93 -1.99
N GLU A 22 -14.19 18.34 -1.37
CA GLU A 22 -13.09 17.66 -2.04
C GLU A 22 -13.51 16.26 -2.51
N LEU A 23 -14.53 15.67 -1.88
CA LEU A 23 -15.04 14.32 -2.18
C LEU A 23 -15.50 14.16 -3.63
N LYS A 24 -16.08 15.21 -4.23
CA LYS A 24 -16.58 15.18 -5.61
C LYS A 24 -15.45 15.17 -6.65
N SER A 25 -14.30 15.71 -6.29
CA SER A 25 -13.10 15.79 -7.14
C SER A 25 -12.06 14.75 -6.80
N LEU A 26 -12.25 14.00 -5.71
CA LEU A 26 -11.34 12.96 -5.28
C LEU A 26 -11.40 11.81 -6.29
N PRO A 27 -10.25 11.36 -6.81
CA PRO A 27 -10.21 10.08 -7.48
C PRO A 27 -10.73 9.04 -6.47
N CYS A 28 -11.50 8.06 -6.93
CA CYS A 28 -11.89 6.93 -6.10
C CYS A 28 -10.63 6.13 -5.76
N ILE A 29 -9.90 6.60 -4.75
CA ILE A 29 -8.63 6.05 -4.32
C ILE A 29 -8.94 4.99 -3.27
N ASP A 30 -8.83 3.74 -3.69
CA ASP A 30 -8.74 2.63 -2.77
C ASP A 30 -7.33 2.62 -2.16
N PHE A 31 -7.20 3.27 -1.02
CA PHE A 31 -5.94 3.40 -0.27
C PHE A 31 -5.39 2.05 0.21
N GLU A 32 -6.24 1.04 0.38
CA GLU A 32 -5.80 -0.31 0.71
C GLU A 32 -5.19 -0.98 -0.52
N LYS A 33 -5.86 -0.87 -1.67
CA LYS A 33 -5.36 -1.40 -2.92
C LYS A 33 -4.05 -0.75 -3.35
N GLN A 34 -3.93 0.57 -3.16
CA GLN A 34 -2.69 1.29 -3.41
C GLN A 34 -1.55 0.81 -2.51
N ALA A 35 -1.80 0.62 -1.22
CA ALA A 35 -0.79 0.09 -0.30
C ALA A 35 -0.33 -1.32 -0.71
N GLN A 36 -1.28 -2.20 -1.04
CA GLN A 36 -0.97 -3.55 -1.53
C GLN A 36 -0.13 -3.53 -2.82
N LEU A 37 -0.44 -2.62 -3.74
CA LEU A 37 0.28 -2.48 -5.01
C LEU A 37 1.69 -1.94 -4.78
N LYS A 38 1.84 -0.96 -3.88
CA LYS A 38 3.14 -0.41 -3.50
C LYS A 38 4.04 -1.49 -2.90
N ASP A 39 3.55 -2.23 -1.91
CA ASP A 39 4.27 -3.35 -1.28
C ASP A 39 4.75 -4.36 -2.33
N TYR A 40 3.88 -4.70 -3.28
CA TYR A 40 4.22 -5.61 -4.36
C TYR A 40 5.33 -5.07 -5.27
N ILE A 41 5.29 -3.78 -5.62
CA ILE A 41 6.34 -3.14 -6.43
C ILE A 41 7.66 -3.11 -5.67
N ASP A 42 7.64 -2.75 -4.38
CA ASP A 42 8.85 -2.74 -3.54
C ASP A 42 9.50 -4.13 -3.47
N ASP A 43 8.69 -5.18 -3.33
CA ASP A 43 9.18 -6.57 -3.34
C ASP A 43 9.81 -6.97 -4.68
N LEU A 44 9.23 -6.52 -5.81
CA LEU A 44 9.79 -6.77 -7.14
C LEU A 44 11.11 -6.02 -7.37
N VAL A 45 11.19 -4.75 -6.95
CA VAL A 45 12.41 -3.95 -7.03
C VAL A 45 13.50 -4.58 -6.18
N PHE A 46 13.16 -5.02 -4.97
CA PHE A 46 14.08 -5.75 -4.10
C PHE A 46 14.59 -7.04 -4.78
N ALA A 47 13.67 -7.81 -5.38
CA ALA A 47 14.04 -9.05 -6.06
C ALA A 47 15.00 -8.81 -7.23
N LEU A 48 14.79 -7.75 -8.02
CA LEU A 48 15.69 -7.35 -9.09
C LEU A 48 17.07 -6.93 -8.56
N TYR A 49 17.11 -6.10 -7.51
CA TYR A 49 18.37 -5.61 -6.96
C TYR A 49 19.22 -6.72 -6.34
N PHE A 50 18.59 -7.66 -5.63
CA PHE A 50 19.28 -8.75 -4.94
C PHE A 50 19.30 -10.07 -5.74
N ASN A 51 18.87 -10.07 -7.00
CA ASN A 51 18.76 -11.27 -7.83
C ASN A 51 18.00 -12.41 -7.13
N VAL A 52 16.89 -12.10 -6.46
CA VAL A 52 16.05 -13.12 -5.81
C VAL A 52 15.33 -13.92 -6.90
N PRO A 53 15.46 -15.25 -6.93
CA PRO A 53 14.80 -16.07 -7.95
C PRO A 53 13.30 -16.12 -7.69
N LEU A 54 12.52 -15.61 -8.65
CA LEU A 54 11.06 -15.65 -8.63
C LEU A 54 10.56 -16.68 -9.66
N SER A 55 9.76 -17.65 -9.23
CA SER A 55 9.25 -18.70 -10.11
C SER A 55 8.11 -18.23 -11.01
N LYS A 56 7.29 -17.27 -10.55
CA LYS A 56 6.17 -16.65 -11.27
C LYS A 56 6.02 -15.20 -10.83
N ILE A 57 5.62 -14.34 -11.77
CA ILE A 57 5.38 -12.91 -11.53
C ILE A 57 3.89 -12.63 -11.74
N GLY A 58 3.31 -11.80 -10.87
CA GLY A 58 1.91 -11.38 -10.93
C GLY A 58 1.37 -11.00 -9.56
N ILE A 59 0.42 -10.05 -9.52
CA ILE A 59 -0.12 -9.53 -8.26
C ILE A 59 -0.82 -10.60 -7.42
N ALA A 60 -1.40 -11.62 -8.05
CA ALA A 60 -1.98 -12.79 -7.38
C ALA A 60 -0.93 -13.64 -6.63
N LYS A 61 0.35 -13.42 -6.89
CA LYS A 61 1.50 -14.08 -6.26
C LYS A 61 2.31 -13.14 -5.37
N ALA A 62 1.80 -11.95 -5.06
CA ALA A 62 2.49 -10.96 -4.22
C ALA A 62 2.93 -11.55 -2.87
N SER A 63 2.10 -12.37 -2.23
CA SER A 63 2.44 -13.03 -0.95
C SER A 63 3.59 -14.03 -1.08
N ASP A 64 3.67 -14.77 -2.18
CA ASP A 64 4.74 -15.74 -2.43
C ASP A 64 6.07 -15.03 -2.75
N ILE A 65 5.98 -13.94 -3.51
CA ILE A 65 7.13 -13.08 -3.84
C ILE A 65 7.68 -12.41 -2.58
N LYS A 66 6.81 -11.87 -1.72
CA LYS A 66 7.18 -11.30 -0.41
C LYS A 66 7.94 -12.30 0.45
N LYS A 67 7.44 -13.55 0.53
CA LYS A 67 8.13 -14.63 1.25
C LYS A 67 9.49 -14.98 0.65
N ALA A 68 9.65 -14.92 -0.67
CA ALA A 68 10.94 -15.14 -1.32
C ALA A 68 11.93 -14.02 -0.96
N CYS A 69 11.50 -12.76 -1.03
CA CYS A 69 12.32 -11.60 -0.66
C CYS A 69 12.71 -11.62 0.84
N GLN A 70 11.79 -12.00 1.73
CA GLN A 70 12.04 -12.11 3.19
C GLN A 70 13.12 -13.11 3.58
N LYS A 71 13.44 -14.08 2.73
CA LYS A 71 14.57 -15.02 2.96
C LYS A 71 15.92 -14.33 2.80
N ASN A 72 15.97 -13.20 2.09
CA ASN A 72 17.19 -12.43 1.92
C ASN A 72 17.49 -11.64 3.21
N ARG A 73 18.72 -11.75 3.73
CA ARG A 73 19.16 -11.08 4.96
C ARG A 73 18.98 -9.55 4.94
N PHE A 74 19.00 -8.94 3.75
CA PHE A 74 18.91 -7.49 3.59
C PHE A 74 17.46 -6.97 3.58
N TYR A 75 16.47 -7.85 3.43
CA TYR A 75 15.06 -7.45 3.36
C TYR A 75 14.58 -6.76 4.64
N ARG A 76 15.02 -7.25 5.80
CA ARG A 76 14.69 -6.66 7.12
C ARG A 76 15.43 -5.36 7.43
N LEU A 77 16.49 -5.06 6.67
CA LEU A 77 17.25 -3.80 6.83
C LEU A 77 16.57 -2.68 6.05
N VAL A 78 16.02 -3.00 4.87
CA VAL A 78 15.25 -2.05 4.05
C VAL A 78 13.89 -1.75 4.69
N SER A 79 13.25 -2.71 5.35
CA SER A 79 11.96 -2.51 6.03
C SER A 79 12.02 -1.69 7.34
N LYS A 80 13.20 -1.21 7.74
CA LYS A 80 13.42 -0.35 8.92
C LYS A 80 13.90 1.06 8.58
N GLY A 81 14.00 1.40 7.29
CA GLY A 81 14.37 2.72 6.83
C GLY A 81 13.14 3.50 6.36
N VAL A 82 12.94 4.66 6.99
CA VAL A 82 11.86 5.68 6.83
C VAL A 82 10.62 5.42 7.66
#